data_AF-A0A2N3B8S8-F1
#
_entry.id   AF-A0A2N3B8S8-F1
#
_cell.length_a   1.000
_cell.length_b   1.000
_cell.length_c   1.000
_cell.angle_alpha   90.00
_cell.angle_beta   90.00
_cell.angle_gamma   90.00
#
_symmetry.space_group_name_H-M   'P 1'
#
loop_
_entity.id
_entity.type
_entity.pdbx_description
1 polymer ?
#
loop_
_entity_poly.entity_id
_entity_poly.type
_entity_poly.pdbx_seq_one_letter_code
_entity_poly.pdbx_strand_id
1 'polypeptide(L)'
;MTALLPPPSAATPAQIWRATGSMRTGVVAVVALVFGLGAWAAFASIAGAVVAPGRLKVETNQQVVQHPDGGVVAEILVKEGDVVQAGDLLIRLDDRLLRGELTIQEGRLYEILARIGRLEAEQDGADAPRFNPELLEVAAARPEVALLVEGQRGLFAARLETAQRETEQLRERQVQIGDEIKGSEAQIEALRLQLGFIESELVDQRALLEKGLTQTTRVLSLEREKARLDGQYGALTAQIAQARGRITEIEIQIVGREATRREEAIKELRDLRSSEAELRQQRLTAMETLDRLDVRAPRNGVVIGMTVFAVRAVIRPAEPVLYIVPSEEALVVEARIEPTSIDQVYPGQPARLRFSAFNQRTTPEIDATVKRISADALADQHTGATYYTVEIAIDEAGYAELEGLTLVAGMPVEAFIQTGERSPLSYLMQPMT
;
A
#
# COMPACT_ATOMS: atom_id res chain seq x y z
N MET A 1 24.54 -13.63 129.75
CA MET A 1 23.41 -14.28 130.42
C MET A 1 22.17 -14.03 129.56
N THR A 2 21.78 -14.92 128.64
CA THR A 2 20.82 -16.04 128.80
C THR A 2 19.39 -15.52 129.04
N ALA A 3 18.55 -15.40 127.99
CA ALA A 3 17.43 -16.31 127.59
C ALA A 3 16.06 -15.67 127.93
N LEU A 4 14.91 -15.84 127.25
CA LEU A 4 14.30 -16.98 126.55
C LEU A 4 13.33 -16.52 125.42
N LEU A 5 13.06 -17.42 124.46
CA LEU A 5 12.07 -17.35 123.36
C LEU A 5 10.59 -17.42 123.82
N PRO A 6 9.62 -16.90 123.03
CA PRO A 6 8.21 -17.32 123.05
C PRO A 6 7.89 -18.41 121.99
N PRO A 7 6.86 -19.26 122.20
CA PRO A 7 6.49 -20.38 121.31
C PRO A 7 5.59 -19.99 120.11
N PRO A 8 5.50 -20.80 119.03
CA PRO A 8 4.68 -20.54 117.84
C PRO A 8 3.18 -20.88 117.97
N SER A 9 2.34 -20.19 117.17
CA SER A 9 0.86 -20.19 117.21
C SER A 9 0.18 -21.37 116.50
N ALA A 10 -1.03 -21.71 116.98
CA ALA A 10 -1.90 -22.78 116.49
C ALA A 10 -2.48 -22.56 115.08
N ALA A 11 -2.77 -23.67 114.37
CA ALA A 11 -3.34 -23.73 113.02
C ALA A 11 -4.89 -23.81 113.00
N THR A 12 -5.51 -23.19 112.00
CA THR A 12 -6.97 -23.08 111.76
C THR A 12 -7.42 -24.02 110.62
N PRO A 13 -8.60 -24.68 110.67
CA PRO A 13 -8.98 -25.69 109.66
C PRO A 13 -9.55 -25.07 108.37
N ALA A 14 -9.37 -25.77 107.24
CA ALA A 14 -9.77 -25.34 105.89
C ALA A 14 -11.22 -25.78 105.53
N GLN A 15 -11.94 -24.88 104.85
CA GLN A 15 -13.34 -25.03 104.44
C GLN A 15 -13.44 -25.09 102.90
N ILE A 16 -14.07 -26.12 102.34
CA ILE A 16 -14.12 -26.39 100.89
C ILE A 16 -15.49 -25.98 100.31
N TRP A 17 -15.53 -25.12 99.29
CA TRP A 17 -16.73 -24.73 98.56
C TRP A 17 -16.82 -25.49 97.22
N ARG A 18 -18.01 -26.00 96.86
CA ARG A 18 -18.29 -26.66 95.57
C ARG A 18 -18.89 -25.64 94.57
N ALA A 19 -18.20 -25.38 93.46
CA ALA A 19 -18.55 -24.38 92.45
C ALA A 19 -18.96 -25.01 91.10
N THR A 20 -20.19 -25.51 90.98
CA THR A 20 -20.70 -26.17 89.75
C THR A 20 -21.44 -25.22 88.79
N GLY A 21 -21.85 -24.03 89.23
CA GLY A 21 -22.58 -23.06 88.40
C GLY A 21 -21.69 -22.19 87.50
N SER A 22 -20.57 -21.69 88.02
CA SER A 22 -19.61 -20.85 87.29
C SER A 22 -18.84 -21.57 86.18
N MET A 23 -18.80 -22.90 86.24
CA MET A 23 -18.09 -23.71 85.25
C MET A 23 -18.85 -23.81 83.92
N ARG A 24 -20.19 -23.84 83.94
CA ARG A 24 -21.00 -23.93 82.71
C ARG A 24 -20.99 -22.61 81.92
N THR A 25 -21.03 -21.47 82.61
CA THR A 25 -20.89 -20.15 81.99
C THR A 25 -19.49 -19.94 81.43
N GLY A 26 -18.45 -20.42 82.12
CA GLY A 26 -17.08 -20.44 81.62
C GLY A 26 -16.93 -21.26 80.33
N VAL A 27 -17.51 -22.46 80.28
CA VAL A 27 -17.45 -23.32 79.08
C VAL A 27 -18.18 -22.69 77.89
N VAL A 28 -19.36 -22.10 78.08
CA VAL A 28 -20.09 -21.43 76.99
C VAL A 28 -19.32 -20.21 76.47
N ALA A 29 -18.70 -19.42 77.36
CA ALA A 29 -17.87 -18.29 76.95
C ALA A 29 -16.63 -18.73 76.14
N VAL A 30 -15.98 -19.82 76.52
CA VAL A 30 -14.85 -20.39 75.78
C VAL A 30 -15.29 -20.90 74.41
N VAL A 31 -16.43 -21.61 74.32
CA VAL A 31 -16.98 -22.09 73.05
C VAL A 31 -17.31 -20.91 72.13
N ALA A 32 -18.01 -19.88 72.64
CA ALA A 32 -18.33 -18.68 71.85
C ALA A 32 -17.06 -17.93 71.39
N LEU A 33 -16.00 -17.89 72.21
CA LEU A 33 -14.73 -17.27 71.85
C LEU A 33 -13.98 -18.09 70.78
N VAL A 34 -13.94 -19.41 70.89
CA VAL A 34 -13.28 -20.29 69.91
C VAL A 34 -14.01 -20.28 68.57
N PHE A 35 -15.35 -20.35 68.57
CA PHE A 35 -16.14 -20.24 67.34
C PHE A 35 -16.13 -18.81 66.78
N GLY A 36 -16.11 -17.78 67.63
CA GLY A 36 -16.02 -16.38 67.22
C GLY A 36 -14.66 -16.03 66.60
N LEU A 37 -13.57 -16.42 67.25
CA LEU A 37 -12.20 -16.27 66.70
C LEU A 37 -11.98 -17.19 65.51
N GLY A 38 -12.56 -18.40 65.50
CA GLY A 38 -12.48 -19.31 64.36
C GLY A 38 -13.21 -18.78 63.13
N ALA A 39 -14.42 -18.23 63.30
CA ALA A 39 -15.16 -17.56 62.24
C ALA A 39 -14.41 -16.31 61.77
N TRP A 40 -13.91 -15.47 62.69
CA TRP A 40 -13.12 -14.30 62.34
C TRP A 40 -11.83 -14.68 61.60
N ALA A 41 -11.09 -15.69 62.04
CA ALA A 41 -9.88 -16.16 61.38
C ALA A 41 -10.14 -16.81 60.01
N ALA A 42 -11.34 -17.33 59.77
CA ALA A 42 -11.74 -17.91 58.49
C ALA A 42 -12.26 -16.85 57.50
N PHE A 43 -13.00 -15.83 57.98
CA PHE A 43 -13.64 -14.82 57.13
C PHE A 43 -12.88 -13.49 57.01
N ALA A 44 -11.94 -13.18 57.92
CA ALA A 44 -11.12 -12.00 57.78
C ALA A 44 -10.10 -12.20 56.65
N SER A 45 -10.07 -11.29 55.68
CA SER A 45 -8.99 -11.21 54.70
C SER A 45 -7.92 -10.26 55.19
N ILE A 46 -6.67 -10.71 55.15
CA ILE A 46 -5.49 -9.87 55.32
C ILE A 46 -4.87 -9.72 53.93
N ALA A 47 -4.78 -8.48 53.46
CA ALA A 47 -4.05 -8.15 52.24
C ALA A 47 -2.55 -8.26 52.52
N GLY A 48 -1.87 -9.16 51.79
CA GLY A 48 -0.41 -9.22 51.80
C GLY A 48 0.18 -8.22 50.82
N ALA A 49 1.45 -7.86 51.01
CA ALA A 49 2.20 -7.10 50.02
C ALA A 49 3.63 -7.62 49.94
N VAL A 50 4.13 -7.80 48.72
CA VAL A 50 5.56 -7.98 48.46
C VAL A 50 6.19 -6.60 48.38
N VAL A 51 7.14 -6.34 49.27
CA VAL A 51 7.87 -5.06 49.30
C VAL A 51 9.14 -5.22 48.50
N ALA A 52 9.26 -4.46 47.44
CA ALA A 52 10.38 -4.52 46.52
C ALA A 52 11.05 -3.14 46.43
N PRO A 53 12.33 -3.01 46.82
CA PRO A 53 13.07 -1.78 46.57
C PRO A 53 13.29 -1.61 45.06
N GLY A 54 13.07 -0.41 44.58
CA GLY A 54 13.16 -0.06 43.18
C GLY A 54 13.65 1.36 42.97
N ARG A 55 13.71 1.73 41.71
CA ARG A 55 14.06 3.07 41.28
C ARG A 55 13.19 3.49 40.12
N LEU A 56 12.91 4.77 40.04
CA LEU A 56 12.26 5.34 38.88
C LEU A 56 13.22 5.29 37.70
N LYS A 57 12.82 4.68 36.60
CA LYS A 57 13.57 4.63 35.36
C LYS A 57 12.71 5.25 34.28
N VAL A 58 13.34 5.91 33.33
CA VAL A 58 12.62 6.38 32.18
C VAL A 58 12.38 5.22 31.22
N GLU A 59 11.17 5.08 30.70
CA GLU A 59 10.90 4.11 29.63
C GLU A 59 11.62 4.58 28.36
N THR A 60 12.92 4.28 28.26
CA THR A 60 13.75 4.63 27.10
C THR A 60 13.27 3.83 25.89
N ASN A 61 12.32 4.40 25.16
CA ASN A 61 11.88 3.89 23.88
C ASN A 61 12.56 4.69 22.78
N GLN A 62 13.87 4.50 22.65
CA GLN A 62 14.66 5.13 21.59
C GLN A 62 14.20 4.59 20.24
N GLN A 63 13.73 5.49 19.37
CA GLN A 63 13.34 5.12 18.02
C GLN A 63 14.55 5.21 17.11
N VAL A 64 14.99 4.09 16.55
CA VAL A 64 16.06 4.09 15.55
C VAL A 64 15.54 4.71 14.25
N VAL A 65 16.35 5.61 13.68
CA VAL A 65 16.13 6.17 12.34
C VAL A 65 17.21 5.61 11.42
N GLN A 66 16.76 4.92 10.38
CA GLN A 66 17.60 4.26 9.39
C GLN A 66 16.98 4.39 7.99
N HIS A 67 17.81 4.34 6.96
CA HIS A 67 17.35 4.33 5.56
C HIS A 67 17.49 2.92 4.98
N PRO A 68 16.43 2.32 4.38
CA PRO A 68 16.46 0.93 3.94
C PRO A 68 17.52 0.66 2.86
N ASP A 69 17.72 1.59 1.92
CA ASP A 69 18.63 1.39 0.79
C ASP A 69 20.02 2.00 1.00
N GLY A 70 20.20 2.81 2.04
CA GLY A 70 21.38 3.66 2.19
C GLY A 70 21.54 4.69 1.05
N GLY A 71 22.72 5.33 0.97
CA GLY A 71 23.02 6.34 -0.05
C GLY A 71 24.13 7.30 0.36
N VAL A 72 24.43 8.26 -0.51
CA VAL A 72 25.39 9.34 -0.22
C VAL A 72 24.64 10.51 0.40
N VAL A 73 25.10 11.04 1.54
CA VAL A 73 24.46 12.18 2.18
C VAL A 73 24.72 13.46 1.39
N ALA A 74 23.64 14.15 0.99
CA ALA A 74 23.69 15.45 0.35
C ALA A 74 23.61 16.59 1.38
N GLU A 75 22.72 16.48 2.36
CA GLU A 75 22.50 17.51 3.38
C GLU A 75 22.19 16.88 4.74
N ILE A 76 22.68 17.49 5.82
CA ILE A 76 22.38 17.13 7.21
C ILE A 76 21.73 18.37 7.83
N LEU A 77 20.47 18.25 8.25
CA LEU A 77 19.66 19.37 8.73
C LEU A 77 19.49 19.40 10.25
N VAL A 78 19.98 18.36 10.95
CA VAL A 78 19.92 18.23 12.41
C VAL A 78 21.28 18.02 13.03
N LYS A 79 21.39 18.34 14.31
CA LYS A 79 22.57 18.11 15.14
C LYS A 79 22.19 17.31 16.38
N GLU A 80 23.20 16.72 17.00
CA GLU A 80 23.07 16.03 18.28
C GLU A 80 22.47 16.98 19.33
N GLY A 81 21.39 16.55 19.98
CA GLY A 81 20.66 17.33 20.98
C GLY A 81 19.54 18.23 20.43
N ASP A 82 19.32 18.28 19.12
CA ASP A 82 18.22 19.06 18.53
C ASP A 82 16.86 18.42 18.84
N VAL A 83 15.86 19.26 19.11
CA VAL A 83 14.46 18.84 19.27
C VAL A 83 13.81 18.83 17.90
N VAL A 84 13.20 17.69 17.53
CA VAL A 84 12.54 17.47 16.25
C VAL A 84 11.09 17.04 16.45
N GLN A 85 10.25 17.39 15.48
CA GLN A 85 8.87 16.96 15.37
C GLN A 85 8.71 15.84 14.34
N ALA A 86 7.63 15.06 14.44
CA ALA A 86 7.31 14.02 13.49
C ALA A 86 7.15 14.62 12.08
N GLY A 87 7.87 14.06 11.11
CA GLY A 87 7.92 14.53 9.72
C GLY A 87 9.05 15.51 9.41
N ASP A 88 9.75 16.02 10.42
CA ASP A 88 10.90 16.92 10.21
C ASP A 88 11.98 16.21 9.39
N LEU A 89 12.54 16.92 8.41
CA LEU A 89 13.61 16.42 7.57
C LEU A 89 14.92 16.42 8.37
N LEU A 90 15.53 15.25 8.52
CA LEU A 90 16.74 15.07 9.29
C LEU A 90 17.96 15.10 8.38
N ILE A 91 17.94 14.24 7.36
CA ILE A 91 19.05 14.02 6.44
C ILE A 91 18.46 13.83 5.05
N ARG A 92 19.10 14.44 4.05
CA ARG A 92 18.77 14.23 2.64
C ARG A 92 19.89 13.49 1.94
N LEU A 93 19.54 12.45 1.22
CA LEU A 93 20.48 11.70 0.37
C LEU A 93 20.58 12.32 -1.03
N ASP A 94 21.68 12.06 -1.73
CA ASP A 94 21.94 12.56 -3.09
C ASP A 94 20.98 11.91 -4.09
N ASP A 95 20.19 12.76 -4.76
CA ASP A 95 19.10 12.36 -5.64
C ASP A 95 19.47 12.44 -7.13
N ARG A 96 20.66 12.94 -7.49
CA ARG A 96 21.02 13.24 -8.88
C ARG A 96 20.89 12.05 -9.82
N LEU A 97 21.36 10.87 -9.38
CA LEU A 97 21.30 9.64 -10.18
C LEU A 97 19.85 9.22 -10.41
N LEU A 98 19.06 9.14 -9.34
CA LEU A 98 17.66 8.71 -9.38
C LEU A 98 16.77 9.70 -10.14
N ARG A 99 17.02 11.01 -10.03
CA ARG A 99 16.34 12.03 -10.86
C ARG A 99 16.68 11.88 -12.34
N GLY A 100 17.94 11.56 -12.65
CA GLY A 100 18.36 11.27 -14.02
C GLY A 100 17.62 10.06 -14.59
N GLU A 101 17.53 8.97 -13.83
CA GLU A 101 16.76 7.77 -14.20
C GLU A 101 15.27 8.08 -14.38
N LEU A 102 14.64 8.80 -13.44
CA LEU A 102 13.24 9.23 -13.57
C LEU A 102 13.03 10.05 -14.84
N THR A 103 13.92 10.99 -15.14
CA THR A 103 13.84 11.83 -16.35
C THR A 103 13.89 10.99 -17.63
N ILE A 104 14.74 9.95 -17.67
CA ILE A 104 14.81 9.02 -18.81
C ILE A 104 13.51 8.23 -18.94
N GLN A 105 12.98 7.71 -17.83
CA GLN A 105 11.74 6.93 -17.84
C GLN A 105 10.53 7.79 -18.24
N GLU A 106 10.43 9.01 -17.73
CA GLU A 106 9.45 10.00 -18.15
C GLU A 106 9.56 10.30 -19.64
N GLY A 107 10.76 10.53 -20.16
CA GLY A 107 10.98 10.76 -21.59
C GLY A 107 10.47 9.63 -22.46
N ARG A 108 10.71 8.37 -22.06
CA ARG A 108 10.18 7.18 -22.74
C ARG A 108 8.66 7.10 -22.66
N LEU A 109 8.09 7.38 -21.48
CA LEU A 109 6.64 7.37 -21.28
C LEU A 109 5.96 8.41 -22.19
N TYR A 110 6.48 9.64 -22.22
CA TYR A 110 5.91 10.72 -23.03
C TYR A 110 6.04 10.46 -24.54
N GLU A 111 7.12 9.82 -25.00
CA GLU A 111 7.25 9.36 -26.39
C GLU A 111 6.16 8.37 -26.77
N ILE A 112 5.92 7.36 -25.91
CA ILE A 112 4.88 6.36 -26.15
C ILE A 112 3.49 6.98 -26.09
N LEU A 113 3.21 7.87 -25.12
CA LEU A 113 1.92 8.56 -25.04
C LEU A 113 1.63 9.40 -26.29
N ALA A 114 2.64 10.05 -26.86
CA ALA A 114 2.48 10.79 -28.11
C ALA A 114 2.15 9.84 -29.27
N ARG A 115 2.84 8.70 -29.37
CA ARG A 115 2.57 7.68 -30.40
C ARG A 115 1.19 7.06 -30.26
N ILE A 116 0.76 6.77 -29.04
CA ILE A 116 -0.58 6.25 -28.74
C ILE A 116 -1.65 7.21 -29.28
N GLY A 117 -1.55 8.51 -28.97
CA GLY A 117 -2.52 9.49 -29.46
C GLY A 117 -2.62 9.58 -30.99
N ARG A 118 -1.51 9.36 -31.71
CA ARG A 118 -1.50 9.21 -33.17
C ARG A 118 -2.20 7.92 -33.61
N LEU A 119 -1.81 6.79 -33.04
CA LEU A 119 -2.32 5.48 -33.45
C LEU A 119 -3.80 5.29 -33.15
N GLU A 120 -4.31 5.85 -32.05
CA GLU A 120 -5.74 5.86 -31.74
C GLU A 120 -6.53 6.62 -32.82
N ALA A 121 -6.00 7.75 -33.30
CA ALA A 121 -6.61 8.49 -34.40
C ALA A 121 -6.58 7.72 -35.74
N GLU A 122 -5.48 7.01 -36.02
CA GLU A 122 -5.37 6.15 -37.21
C GLU A 122 -6.32 4.95 -37.13
N GLN A 123 -6.50 4.35 -35.94
CA GLN A 123 -7.42 3.26 -35.70
C GLN A 123 -8.89 3.68 -35.88
N ASP A 124 -9.24 4.86 -35.39
CA ASP A 124 -10.62 5.37 -35.39
C ASP A 124 -10.98 6.10 -36.69
N GLY A 125 -10.00 6.37 -37.56
CA GLY A 125 -10.20 7.14 -38.78
C GLY A 125 -10.54 8.61 -38.50
N ALA A 126 -9.99 9.18 -37.42
CA ALA A 126 -10.22 10.57 -37.06
C ALA A 126 -9.44 11.53 -37.97
N ASP A 127 -9.88 12.79 -38.06
CA ASP A 127 -9.17 13.82 -38.85
C ASP A 127 -7.92 14.39 -38.16
N ALA A 128 -7.81 14.21 -36.84
CA ALA A 128 -6.69 14.71 -36.05
C ALA A 128 -6.45 13.86 -34.79
N PRO A 129 -5.19 13.76 -34.33
CA PRO A 129 -4.84 13.03 -33.13
C PRO A 129 -5.27 13.77 -31.86
N ARG A 130 -5.80 13.01 -30.90
CA ARG A 130 -6.08 13.48 -29.54
C ARG A 130 -5.05 12.88 -28.61
N PHE A 131 -4.34 13.74 -27.89
CA PHE A 131 -3.28 13.33 -26.98
C PHE A 131 -3.78 13.30 -25.54
N ASN A 132 -3.13 12.48 -24.72
CA ASN A 132 -3.42 12.40 -23.29
C ASN A 132 -3.22 13.78 -22.61
N PRO A 133 -4.15 14.25 -21.75
CA PRO A 133 -4.00 15.52 -21.03
C PRO A 133 -2.69 15.66 -20.26
N GLU A 134 -2.23 14.59 -19.61
CA GLU A 134 -0.95 14.57 -18.87
C GLU A 134 0.23 14.95 -19.77
N LEU A 135 0.26 14.42 -20.99
CA LEU A 135 1.30 14.74 -21.97
C LEU A 135 1.25 16.22 -22.39
N LEU A 136 0.03 16.76 -22.59
CA LEU A 136 -0.15 18.15 -23.01
C LEU A 136 0.26 19.14 -21.92
N GLU A 137 -0.06 18.84 -20.66
CA GLU A 137 0.37 19.64 -19.51
C GLU A 137 1.91 19.71 -19.42
N VAL A 138 2.58 18.57 -19.56
CA VAL A 138 4.05 18.53 -19.53
C VAL A 138 4.64 19.21 -20.76
N ALA A 139 4.07 19.03 -21.94
CA ALA A 139 4.51 19.69 -23.18
C ALA A 139 4.44 21.22 -23.08
N ALA A 140 3.47 21.76 -22.35
CA ALA A 140 3.38 23.20 -22.11
C ALA A 140 4.57 23.75 -21.29
N ALA A 141 5.16 22.92 -20.42
CA ALA A 141 6.29 23.29 -19.57
C ALA A 141 7.66 22.89 -20.14
N ARG A 142 7.73 21.82 -20.95
CA ARG A 142 8.96 21.19 -21.45
C ARG A 142 9.00 21.21 -22.99
N PRO A 143 9.81 22.09 -23.62
CA PRO A 143 9.89 22.21 -25.09
C PRO A 143 10.24 20.91 -25.80
N GLU A 144 11.10 20.08 -25.22
CA GLU A 144 11.48 18.77 -25.76
C GLU A 144 10.29 17.82 -25.87
N VAL A 145 9.32 17.89 -24.96
CA VAL A 145 8.10 17.07 -25.01
C VAL A 145 7.10 17.65 -26.02
N ALA A 146 7.02 18.99 -26.15
CA ALA A 146 6.22 19.63 -27.19
C ALA A 146 6.65 19.19 -28.59
N LEU A 147 7.95 19.05 -28.84
CA LEU A 147 8.49 18.54 -30.11
C LEU A 147 8.03 17.11 -30.41
N LEU A 148 7.84 16.25 -29.41
CA LEU A 148 7.29 14.90 -29.60
C LEU A 148 5.84 14.96 -30.09
N VAL A 149 5.01 15.80 -29.47
CA VAL A 149 3.60 15.98 -29.85
C VAL A 149 3.49 16.52 -31.28
N GLU A 150 4.24 17.58 -31.60
CA GLU A 150 4.26 18.17 -32.94
C GLU A 150 4.80 17.19 -33.99
N GLY A 151 5.84 16.43 -33.66
CA GLY A 151 6.36 15.37 -34.51
C GLY A 151 5.29 14.31 -34.84
N GLN A 152 4.51 13.88 -33.86
CA GLN A 152 3.41 12.92 -34.08
C GLN A 152 2.24 13.53 -34.87
N ARG A 153 1.91 14.81 -34.65
CA ARG A 153 0.91 15.53 -35.46
C ARG A 153 1.33 15.62 -36.92
N GLY A 154 2.58 16.01 -37.18
CA GLY A 154 3.13 16.11 -38.53
C GLY A 154 3.17 14.75 -39.23
N LEU A 155 3.61 13.70 -38.52
CA LEU A 155 3.62 12.34 -39.04
C LEU A 155 2.21 11.84 -39.39
N PHE A 156 1.24 12.09 -38.51
CA PHE A 156 -0.17 11.75 -38.76
C PHE A 156 -0.69 12.41 -40.04
N ALA A 157 -0.51 13.73 -40.17
CA ALA A 157 -0.96 14.49 -41.32
C ALA A 157 -0.33 13.98 -42.64
N ALA A 158 0.97 13.70 -42.63
CA ALA A 158 1.68 13.17 -43.80
C ALA A 158 1.17 11.77 -44.19
N ARG A 159 0.88 10.90 -43.21
CA ARG A 159 0.32 9.56 -43.46
C ARG A 159 -1.11 9.63 -44.00
N LEU A 160 -1.95 10.50 -43.42
CA LEU A 160 -3.31 10.71 -43.87
C LEU A 160 -3.35 11.24 -45.31
N GLU A 161 -2.52 12.24 -45.61
CA GLU A 161 -2.39 12.81 -46.96
C GLU A 161 -1.95 11.74 -47.97
N THR A 162 -0.96 10.91 -47.61
CA THR A 162 -0.50 9.81 -48.47
C THR A 162 -1.64 8.82 -48.76
N ALA A 163 -2.37 8.39 -47.73
CA ALA A 163 -3.48 7.46 -47.88
C ALA A 163 -4.64 8.04 -48.73
N GLN A 164 -4.91 9.34 -48.59
CA GLN A 164 -5.91 10.03 -49.40
C GLN A 164 -5.51 10.09 -50.87
N ARG A 165 -4.26 10.47 -51.18
CA ARG A 165 -3.75 10.52 -52.55
C ARG A 165 -3.76 9.15 -53.23
N GLU A 166 -3.40 8.08 -52.51
CA GLU A 166 -3.48 6.72 -53.03
C GLU A 166 -4.92 6.32 -53.37
N THR A 167 -5.87 6.67 -52.50
CA THR A 167 -7.29 6.40 -52.71
C THR A 167 -7.84 7.21 -53.90
N GLU A 168 -7.44 8.46 -54.02
CA GLU A 168 -7.81 9.34 -55.14
C GLU A 168 -7.29 8.79 -56.48
N GLN A 169 -6.03 8.33 -56.53
CA GLN A 169 -5.48 7.70 -57.72
C GLN A 169 -6.27 6.45 -58.14
N LEU A 170 -6.69 5.62 -57.18
CA LEU A 170 -7.51 4.45 -57.45
C LEU A 170 -8.91 4.84 -57.95
N ARG A 171 -9.54 5.85 -57.36
CA ARG A 171 -10.84 6.38 -57.81
C ARG A 171 -10.77 6.97 -59.21
N GLU A 172 -9.71 7.69 -59.54
CA GLU A 172 -9.51 8.23 -60.90
C GLU A 172 -9.41 7.11 -61.95
N ARG A 173 -8.75 5.99 -61.61
CA ARG A 173 -8.74 4.80 -62.48
C ARG A 173 -10.14 4.20 -62.65
N GLN A 174 -10.99 4.21 -61.62
CA GLN A 174 -12.38 3.77 -61.76
C GLN A 174 -13.17 4.67 -62.71
N VAL A 175 -12.98 5.99 -62.63
CA VAL A 175 -13.60 6.95 -63.54
C VAL A 175 -13.19 6.67 -64.99
N GLN A 176 -11.88 6.48 -65.25
CA GLN A 176 -11.36 6.13 -66.57
C GLN A 176 -11.98 4.83 -67.13
N ILE A 177 -12.10 3.78 -66.30
CA ILE A 177 -12.75 2.52 -66.70
C ILE A 177 -14.25 2.73 -66.94
N GLY A 178 -14.90 3.58 -66.15
CA GLY A 178 -16.29 3.98 -66.35
C GLY A 178 -16.52 4.65 -67.71
N ASP A 179 -15.59 5.50 -68.15
CA ASP A 179 -15.66 6.13 -69.47
C ASP A 179 -15.38 5.14 -70.61
N GLU A 180 -14.51 4.14 -70.41
CA GLU A 180 -14.34 3.01 -71.34
C GLU A 180 -15.64 2.21 -71.52
N ILE A 181 -16.36 1.96 -70.42
CA ILE A 181 -17.67 1.29 -70.44
C ILE A 181 -18.68 2.11 -71.23
N LYS A 182 -18.80 3.42 -70.96
CA LYS A 182 -19.73 4.30 -71.70
C LYS A 182 -19.43 4.30 -73.20
N GLY A 183 -18.16 4.30 -73.59
CA GLY A 183 -17.75 4.21 -74.99
C GLY A 183 -18.17 2.88 -75.64
N SER A 184 -17.97 1.76 -74.94
CA SER A 184 -18.41 0.43 -75.39
C SER A 184 -19.94 0.32 -75.48
N GLU A 185 -20.66 0.91 -74.52
CA GLU A 185 -22.13 0.94 -74.52
C GLU A 185 -22.68 1.72 -75.73
N ALA A 186 -22.06 2.84 -76.10
CA ALA A 186 -22.44 3.58 -77.30
C ALA A 186 -22.19 2.77 -78.60
N GLN A 187 -21.11 1.99 -78.66
CA GLN A 187 -20.85 1.09 -79.79
C GLN A 187 -21.87 -0.06 -79.86
N ILE A 188 -22.27 -0.61 -78.71
CA ILE A 188 -23.33 -1.61 -78.62
C ILE A 188 -24.65 -1.06 -79.16
N GLU A 189 -25.03 0.17 -78.81
CA GLU A 189 -26.25 0.80 -79.33
C GLU A 189 -26.19 0.99 -80.85
N ALA A 190 -25.04 1.41 -81.40
CA ALA A 190 -24.85 1.50 -82.84
C ALA A 190 -24.95 0.13 -83.54
N LEU A 191 -24.39 -0.93 -82.95
CA LEU A 191 -24.50 -2.29 -83.46
C LEU A 191 -25.94 -2.83 -83.40
N ARG A 192 -26.69 -2.54 -82.33
CA ARG A 192 -28.10 -2.91 -82.22
C ARG A 192 -28.94 -2.30 -83.34
N LEU A 193 -28.71 -1.03 -83.66
CA LEU A 193 -29.37 -0.36 -84.79
C LEU A 193 -29.04 -1.04 -86.13
N GLN A 194 -27.75 -1.35 -86.38
CA GLN A 194 -27.33 -2.05 -87.60
C GLN A 194 -27.93 -3.45 -87.70
N LEU A 195 -27.93 -4.21 -86.61
CA LEU A 195 -28.57 -5.53 -86.54
C LEU A 195 -30.06 -5.44 -86.89
N GLY A 196 -30.78 -4.44 -86.38
CA GLY A 196 -32.19 -4.21 -86.73
C GLY A 196 -32.42 -3.96 -88.22
N PHE A 197 -31.55 -3.17 -88.88
CA PHE A 197 -31.63 -2.96 -90.33
C PHE A 197 -31.35 -4.24 -91.12
N ILE A 198 -30.31 -4.98 -90.74
CA ILE A 198 -29.96 -6.25 -91.38
C ILE A 198 -31.09 -7.26 -91.21
N GLU A 199 -31.68 -7.39 -90.01
CA GLU A 199 -32.79 -8.30 -89.75
C GLU A 199 -34.01 -7.99 -90.62
N SER A 200 -34.39 -6.71 -90.74
CA SER A 200 -35.48 -6.29 -91.62
C SER A 200 -35.20 -6.65 -93.08
N GLU A 201 -34.00 -6.36 -93.59
CA GLU A 201 -33.63 -6.69 -94.97
C GLU A 201 -33.62 -8.21 -95.20
N LEU A 202 -33.19 -8.98 -94.21
CA LEU A 202 -33.13 -10.44 -94.27
C LEU A 202 -34.55 -11.06 -94.32
N VAL A 203 -35.52 -10.50 -93.59
CA VAL A 203 -36.93 -10.90 -93.68
C VAL A 203 -37.48 -10.69 -95.09
N ASP A 204 -37.25 -9.50 -95.67
CA ASP A 204 -37.72 -9.18 -97.03
C ASP A 204 -37.05 -10.08 -98.09
N GLN A 205 -35.73 -10.27 -97.99
CA GLN A 205 -34.99 -11.11 -98.93
C GLN A 205 -35.37 -12.59 -98.84
N ARG A 206 -35.68 -13.11 -97.64
CA ARG A 206 -36.20 -14.47 -97.48
C ARG A 206 -37.56 -14.64 -98.16
N ALA A 207 -38.47 -13.68 -97.97
CA ALA A 207 -39.78 -13.70 -98.61
C ALA A 207 -39.69 -13.60 -100.14
N LEU A 208 -38.73 -12.84 -100.68
CA LEU A 208 -38.45 -12.80 -102.12
C LEU A 208 -37.83 -14.11 -102.63
N LEU A 209 -36.98 -14.77 -101.85
CA LEU A 209 -36.33 -16.02 -102.23
C LEU A 209 -37.35 -17.16 -102.35
N GLU A 210 -38.32 -17.24 -101.43
CA GLU A 210 -39.44 -18.20 -101.49
C GLU A 210 -40.27 -18.03 -102.76
N LYS A 211 -40.37 -16.81 -103.28
CA LYS A 211 -41.04 -16.48 -104.54
C LYS A 211 -40.15 -16.65 -105.77
N GLY A 212 -38.88 -17.05 -105.60
CA GLY A 212 -37.89 -17.17 -106.67
C GLY A 212 -37.39 -15.84 -107.25
N LEU A 213 -37.58 -14.72 -106.53
CA LEU A 213 -37.30 -13.36 -107.00
C LEU A 213 -35.94 -12.79 -106.55
N THR A 214 -35.13 -13.56 -105.81
CA THR A 214 -33.77 -13.19 -105.41
C THR A 214 -32.86 -14.42 -105.39
N GLN A 215 -31.55 -14.21 -105.20
CA GLN A 215 -30.54 -15.27 -105.17
C GLN A 215 -30.26 -15.72 -103.73
N THR A 216 -30.10 -17.03 -103.51
CA THR A 216 -29.71 -17.60 -102.20
C THR A 216 -28.42 -17.01 -101.64
N THR A 217 -27.47 -16.67 -102.53
CA THR A 217 -26.20 -16.02 -102.17
C THR A 217 -26.41 -14.68 -101.46
N ARG A 218 -27.46 -13.92 -101.82
CA ARG A 218 -27.79 -12.64 -101.17
C ARG A 218 -28.26 -12.87 -99.73
N VAL A 219 -29.20 -13.81 -99.51
CA VAL A 219 -29.67 -14.15 -98.15
C VAL A 219 -28.52 -14.63 -97.28
N LEU A 220 -27.70 -15.57 -97.77
CA LEU A 220 -26.53 -16.09 -97.01
C LEU A 220 -25.47 -15.02 -96.72
N SER A 221 -25.36 -13.98 -97.55
CA SER A 221 -24.47 -12.85 -97.27
C SER A 221 -24.98 -12.01 -96.09
N LEU A 222 -26.29 -11.73 -96.04
CA LEU A 222 -26.92 -11.01 -94.92
C LEU A 222 -26.90 -11.82 -93.62
N GLU A 223 -27.08 -13.15 -93.70
CA GLU A 223 -26.95 -14.02 -92.52
C GLU A 223 -25.53 -14.02 -91.95
N ARG A 224 -24.50 -14.08 -92.80
CA ARG A 224 -23.10 -13.96 -92.36
C ARG A 224 -22.80 -12.58 -91.79
N GLU A 225 -23.37 -11.53 -92.37
CA GLU A 225 -23.25 -10.16 -91.86
C GLU A 225 -23.87 -10.04 -90.47
N LYS A 226 -25.11 -10.51 -90.29
CA LYS A 226 -25.78 -10.58 -88.99
C LYS A 226 -24.93 -11.33 -87.97
N ALA A 227 -24.48 -12.53 -88.30
CA ALA A 227 -23.65 -13.34 -87.40
C ALA A 227 -22.34 -12.64 -87.01
N ARG A 228 -21.74 -11.86 -87.91
CA ARG A 228 -20.55 -11.05 -87.61
C ARG A 228 -20.87 -9.92 -86.63
N LEU A 229 -21.97 -9.19 -86.84
CA LEU A 229 -22.41 -8.11 -85.94
C LEU A 229 -22.80 -8.64 -84.56
N ASP A 230 -23.52 -9.77 -84.50
CA ASP A 230 -23.83 -10.46 -83.24
C ASP A 230 -22.56 -10.86 -82.48
N GLY A 231 -21.54 -11.37 -83.20
CA GLY A 231 -20.24 -11.68 -82.63
C GLY A 231 -19.52 -10.45 -82.04
N GLN A 232 -19.57 -9.31 -82.72
CA GLN A 232 -19.02 -8.05 -82.23
C GLN A 232 -19.78 -7.52 -81.00
N TYR A 233 -21.11 -7.60 -81.03
CA TYR A 233 -21.97 -7.26 -79.90
C TYR A 233 -21.63 -8.10 -78.65
N GLY A 234 -21.48 -9.42 -78.83
CA GLY A 234 -21.08 -10.32 -77.77
C GLY A 234 -19.70 -9.99 -77.20
N ALA A 235 -18.72 -9.68 -78.06
CA ALA A 235 -17.38 -9.28 -77.65
C ALA A 235 -17.36 -8.00 -76.80
N LEU A 236 -18.09 -6.96 -77.21
CA LEU A 236 -18.21 -5.71 -76.44
C LEU A 236 -18.94 -5.92 -75.11
N THR A 237 -19.97 -6.76 -75.11
CA THR A 237 -20.69 -7.12 -73.87
C THR A 237 -19.76 -7.80 -72.87
N ALA A 238 -18.92 -8.74 -73.34
CA ALA A 238 -17.92 -9.38 -72.50
C ALA A 238 -16.86 -8.40 -72.00
N GLN A 239 -16.41 -7.45 -72.84
CA GLN A 239 -15.48 -6.40 -72.45
C GLN A 239 -16.05 -5.49 -71.34
N ILE A 240 -17.32 -5.07 -71.45
CA ILE A 240 -17.99 -4.30 -70.40
C ILE A 240 -18.04 -5.09 -69.09
N ALA A 241 -18.39 -6.38 -69.15
CA ALA A 241 -18.42 -7.24 -67.96
C ALA A 241 -17.03 -7.33 -67.29
N GLN A 242 -15.97 -7.51 -68.08
CA GLN A 242 -14.59 -7.52 -67.58
C GLN A 242 -14.20 -6.16 -66.98
N ALA A 243 -14.55 -5.05 -67.63
CA ALA A 243 -14.28 -3.70 -67.14
C ALA A 243 -14.99 -3.44 -65.79
N ARG A 244 -16.25 -3.87 -65.64
CA ARG A 244 -16.98 -3.80 -64.36
C ARG A 244 -16.29 -4.64 -63.28
N GLY A 245 -15.79 -5.83 -63.61
CA GLY A 245 -14.99 -6.65 -62.70
C GLY A 245 -13.73 -5.93 -62.20
N ARG A 246 -13.02 -5.21 -63.07
CA ARG A 246 -11.86 -4.38 -62.68
C ARG A 246 -12.25 -3.24 -61.74
N ILE A 247 -13.41 -2.61 -61.94
CA ILE A 247 -13.92 -1.58 -61.01
C ILE A 247 -14.13 -2.18 -59.62
N THR A 248 -14.79 -3.33 -59.51
CA THR A 248 -15.02 -4.02 -58.24
C THR A 248 -13.70 -4.43 -57.57
N GLU A 249 -12.71 -4.89 -58.33
CA GLU A 249 -11.38 -5.18 -57.79
C GLU A 249 -10.73 -3.94 -57.16
N ILE A 250 -10.84 -2.77 -57.82
CA ILE A 250 -10.33 -1.51 -57.27
C ILE A 250 -11.08 -1.10 -55.99
N GLU A 251 -12.40 -1.30 -55.92
CA GLU A 251 -13.18 -1.02 -54.70
C GLU A 251 -12.68 -1.86 -53.52
N ILE A 252 -12.46 -3.15 -53.75
CA ILE A 252 -11.91 -4.07 -52.75
C ILE A 252 -10.50 -3.63 -52.34
N GLN A 253 -9.68 -3.16 -53.27
CA GLN A 253 -8.34 -2.64 -52.97
C GLN A 253 -8.39 -1.38 -52.08
N ILE A 254 -9.32 -0.46 -52.32
CA ILE A 254 -9.51 0.74 -51.50
C ILE A 254 -9.88 0.34 -50.07
N VAL A 255 -10.88 -0.52 -49.90
CA VAL A 255 -11.32 -1.00 -48.58
C VAL A 255 -10.21 -1.78 -47.88
N GLY A 256 -9.48 -2.62 -48.61
CA GLY A 256 -8.35 -3.39 -48.09
C GLY A 256 -7.22 -2.50 -47.54
N ARG A 257 -6.86 -1.43 -48.25
CA ARG A 257 -5.83 -0.47 -47.80
C ARG A 257 -6.21 0.22 -46.49
N GLU A 258 -7.48 0.58 -46.33
CA GLU A 258 -7.97 1.17 -45.09
C GLU A 258 -7.95 0.16 -43.93
N ALA A 259 -8.40 -1.08 -44.20
CA ALA A 259 -8.36 -2.16 -43.22
C ALA A 259 -6.93 -2.47 -42.77
N THR A 260 -5.96 -2.57 -43.68
CA THR A 260 -4.55 -2.81 -43.35
C THR A 260 -3.97 -1.70 -42.48
N ARG A 261 -4.23 -0.42 -42.82
CA ARG A 261 -3.76 0.72 -42.01
C ARG A 261 -4.30 0.64 -40.58
N ARG A 262 -5.59 0.31 -40.44
CA ARG A 262 -6.25 0.15 -39.14
C ARG A 262 -5.68 -1.04 -38.35
N GLU A 263 -5.45 -2.17 -39.03
CA GLU A 263 -4.86 -3.35 -38.42
C GLU A 263 -3.45 -3.10 -37.89
N GLU A 264 -2.60 -2.42 -38.67
CA GLU A 264 -1.27 -1.98 -38.26
C GLU A 264 -1.33 -1.09 -37.02
N ALA A 265 -2.24 -0.10 -37.01
CA ALA A 265 -2.41 0.80 -35.88
C ALA A 265 -2.84 0.04 -34.61
N ILE A 266 -3.81 -0.88 -34.71
CA ILE A 266 -4.28 -1.69 -33.58
C ILE A 266 -3.15 -2.58 -33.03
N LYS A 267 -2.36 -3.19 -33.91
CA LYS A 267 -1.25 -4.06 -33.52
C LYS A 267 -0.19 -3.28 -32.75
N GLU A 268 0.24 -2.13 -33.28
CA GLU A 268 1.22 -1.27 -32.62
C GLU A 268 0.68 -0.71 -31.30
N LEU A 269 -0.60 -0.30 -31.27
CA LEU A 269 -1.25 0.23 -30.08
C LEU A 269 -1.29 -0.80 -28.94
N ARG A 270 -1.60 -2.07 -29.24
CA ARG A 270 -1.62 -3.14 -28.24
C ARG A 270 -0.24 -3.29 -27.57
N ASP A 271 0.81 -3.30 -28.37
CA ASP A 271 2.16 -3.48 -27.86
C ASP A 271 2.60 -2.24 -27.05
N LEU A 272 2.29 -1.03 -27.52
CA LEU A 272 2.58 0.22 -26.80
C LEU A 272 1.80 0.38 -25.50
N ARG A 273 0.53 -0.04 -25.41
CA ARG A 273 -0.25 0.01 -24.16
C ARG A 273 0.33 -0.89 -23.08
N SER A 274 0.93 -2.03 -23.45
CA SER A 274 1.66 -2.86 -22.50
C SER A 274 2.89 -2.12 -21.95
N SER A 275 3.67 -1.49 -22.84
CA SER A 275 4.84 -0.70 -22.44
C SER A 275 4.48 0.55 -21.64
N GLU A 276 3.35 1.20 -21.94
CA GLU A 276 2.83 2.34 -21.19
C GLU A 276 2.53 1.94 -19.74
N ALA A 277 1.87 0.81 -19.52
CA ALA A 277 1.58 0.29 -18.18
C ALA A 277 2.86 -0.01 -17.40
N GLU A 278 3.85 -0.64 -18.04
CA GLU A 278 5.15 -0.92 -17.44
C GLU A 278 5.89 0.37 -17.05
N LEU A 279 5.99 1.34 -17.97
CA LEU A 279 6.67 2.61 -17.72
C LEU A 279 5.98 3.45 -16.65
N ARG A 280 4.65 3.42 -16.58
CA ARG A 280 3.91 4.08 -15.49
C ARG A 280 4.26 3.46 -14.14
N GLN A 281 4.33 2.13 -14.06
CA GLN A 281 4.72 1.45 -12.83
C GLN A 281 6.17 1.79 -12.44
N GLN A 282 7.09 1.77 -13.41
CA GLN A 282 8.49 2.15 -13.18
C GLN A 282 8.62 3.61 -12.71
N ARG A 283 7.87 4.53 -13.31
CA ARG A 283 7.82 5.94 -12.90
C ARG A 283 7.36 6.08 -11.45
N LEU A 284 6.26 5.40 -11.08
CA LEU A 284 5.74 5.44 -9.71
C LEU A 284 6.78 4.93 -8.71
N THR A 285 7.39 3.77 -8.97
CA THR A 285 8.44 3.21 -8.11
C THR A 285 9.65 4.16 -7.99
N ALA A 286 10.06 4.80 -9.08
CA ALA A 286 11.16 5.76 -9.07
C ALA A 286 10.81 7.02 -8.25
N MET A 287 9.58 7.53 -8.36
CA MET A 287 9.10 8.65 -7.55
C MET A 287 9.05 8.30 -6.05
N GLU A 288 8.56 7.12 -5.69
CA GLU A 288 8.54 6.65 -4.29
C GLU A 288 9.97 6.48 -3.74
N THR A 289 10.89 5.99 -4.57
CA THR A 289 12.30 5.84 -4.18
C THR A 289 12.97 7.20 -3.97
N LEU A 290 12.65 8.19 -4.81
CA LEU A 290 13.11 9.57 -4.67
C LEU A 290 12.57 10.23 -3.39
N ASP A 291 11.28 10.04 -3.08
CA ASP A 291 10.68 10.58 -1.86
C ASP A 291 11.33 9.99 -0.60
N ARG A 292 11.74 8.71 -0.66
CA ARG A 292 12.41 8.03 0.44
C ARG A 292 13.83 8.53 0.74
N LEU A 293 14.49 9.22 -0.21
CA LEU A 293 15.81 9.81 0.01
C LEU A 293 15.83 10.90 1.09
N ASP A 294 14.66 11.49 1.37
CA ASP A 294 14.45 12.41 2.48
C ASP A 294 14.18 11.59 3.77
N VAL A 295 15.20 11.47 4.62
CA VAL A 295 15.09 10.77 5.91
C VAL A 295 14.41 11.69 6.92
N ARG A 296 13.20 11.34 7.34
CA ARG A 296 12.36 12.14 8.25
C ARG A 296 12.23 11.53 9.64
N ALA A 297 11.92 12.37 10.63
CA ALA A 297 11.64 11.94 11.98
C ALA A 297 10.32 11.16 12.08
N PRO A 298 10.31 9.91 12.58
CA PRO A 298 9.08 9.14 12.78
C PRO A 298 8.20 9.65 13.93
N ARG A 299 8.77 10.40 14.89
CA ARG A 299 8.07 10.92 16.07
C ARG A 299 8.76 12.17 16.61
N ASN A 300 8.06 12.89 17.48
CA ASN A 300 8.64 14.01 18.24
C ASN A 300 9.69 13.51 19.25
N GLY A 301 10.78 14.25 19.42
CA GLY A 301 11.80 13.93 20.41
C GLY A 301 13.10 14.70 20.23
N VAL A 302 14.14 14.26 20.92
CA VAL A 302 15.51 14.79 20.85
C VAL A 302 16.38 13.82 20.06
N VAL A 303 17.17 14.35 19.13
CA VAL A 303 18.14 13.59 18.35
C VAL A 303 19.34 13.21 19.21
N ILE A 304 19.65 11.92 19.26
CA ILE A 304 20.85 11.40 19.92
C ILE A 304 21.53 10.29 19.11
N GLY A 305 22.82 10.06 19.38
CA GLY A 305 23.59 8.97 18.79
C GLY A 305 23.76 9.09 17.27
N MET A 306 23.92 10.31 16.75
CA MET A 306 24.21 10.52 15.33
C MET A 306 25.50 9.78 14.93
N THR A 307 25.47 9.04 13.82
CA THR A 307 26.64 8.34 13.26
C THR A 307 27.23 9.07 12.06
N VAL A 308 26.46 9.99 11.46
CA VAL A 308 26.84 10.71 10.24
C VAL A 308 27.04 12.20 10.53
N PHE A 309 28.27 12.67 10.32
CA PHE A 309 28.70 14.03 10.68
C PHE A 309 29.14 14.89 9.49
N ALA A 310 29.27 14.30 8.30
CA ALA A 310 29.82 14.97 7.13
C ALA A 310 28.92 14.79 5.91
N VAL A 311 28.79 15.87 5.13
CA VAL A 311 28.22 15.80 3.79
C VAL A 311 29.12 14.90 2.92
N ARG A 312 28.50 14.15 2.01
CA ARG A 312 29.12 13.11 1.18
C ARG A 312 29.57 11.84 1.92
N ALA A 313 29.22 11.69 3.20
CA ALA A 313 29.33 10.40 3.87
C ALA A 313 28.41 9.37 3.20
N VAL A 314 28.81 8.10 3.25
CA VAL A 314 28.03 6.99 2.67
C VAL A 314 27.35 6.22 3.80
N ILE A 315 26.03 6.06 3.69
CA ILE A 315 25.21 5.27 4.61
C ILE A 315 24.93 3.93 3.95
N ARG A 316 25.10 2.82 4.69
CA ARG A 316 24.76 1.49 4.19
C ARG A 316 23.26 1.20 4.36
N PRO A 317 22.70 0.27 3.57
CA PRO A 317 21.35 -0.23 3.77
C PRO A 317 21.08 -0.63 5.22
N ALA A 318 19.98 -0.14 5.80
CA ALA A 318 19.54 -0.41 7.16
C ALA A 318 20.54 -0.05 8.28
N GLU A 319 21.53 0.80 7.98
CA GLU A 319 22.45 1.31 8.99
C GLU A 319 21.76 2.37 9.87
N PRO A 320 21.81 2.24 11.22
CA PRO A 320 21.30 3.26 12.13
C PRO A 320 22.05 4.58 11.93
N VAL A 321 21.30 5.63 11.62
CA VAL A 321 21.87 6.96 11.35
C VAL A 321 21.83 7.84 12.60
N LEU A 322 20.74 7.75 13.35
CA LEU A 322 20.54 8.41 14.63
C LEU A 322 19.39 7.74 15.39
N TYR A 323 19.19 8.14 16.64
CA TYR A 323 18.07 7.76 17.47
C TYR A 323 17.27 9.00 17.87
N ILE A 324 15.95 8.85 17.97
CA ILE A 324 15.08 9.88 18.52
C ILE A 324 14.54 9.40 19.86
N VAL A 325 14.84 10.17 20.90
CA VAL A 325 14.33 9.93 22.25
C VAL A 325 13.16 10.87 22.53
N PRO A 326 12.00 10.38 22.95
CA PRO A 326 10.82 11.22 23.14
C PRO A 326 11.03 12.18 24.31
N SER A 327 10.53 13.41 24.22
CA SER A 327 10.64 14.39 25.31
C SER A 327 9.63 14.12 26.44
N GLU A 328 8.52 13.44 26.13
CA GLU A 328 7.48 13.03 27.05
C GLU A 328 7.60 11.53 27.30
N GLU A 329 8.53 11.15 28.17
CA GLU A 329 8.72 9.75 28.52
C GLU A 329 7.84 9.38 29.71
N ALA A 330 7.09 8.28 29.59
CA ALA A 330 6.40 7.71 30.74
C ALA A 330 7.44 7.20 31.75
N LEU A 331 7.32 7.62 33.00
CA LEU A 331 8.18 7.15 34.08
C LEU A 331 7.64 5.80 34.57
N VAL A 332 8.52 4.80 34.60
CA VAL A 332 8.21 3.45 35.10
C VAL A 332 9.09 3.13 36.29
N VAL A 333 8.56 2.44 37.28
CA VAL A 333 9.35 2.00 38.43
C VAL A 333 9.94 0.62 38.12
N GLU A 334 11.26 0.53 38.18
CA GLU A 334 12.02 -0.72 38.11
C GLU A 334 12.24 -1.23 39.54
N ALA A 335 11.44 -2.20 39.98
CA ALA A 335 11.53 -2.80 41.31
C ALA A 335 12.23 -4.17 41.26
N ARG A 336 13.05 -4.45 42.29
CA ARG A 336 13.78 -5.71 42.42
C ARG A 336 13.05 -6.63 43.40
N ILE A 337 12.69 -7.82 42.93
CA ILE A 337 11.96 -8.82 43.70
C ILE A 337 12.88 -9.98 44.04
N GLU A 338 12.82 -10.43 45.28
CA GLU A 338 13.54 -11.61 45.72
C GLU A 338 13.00 -12.88 45.02
N PRO A 339 13.86 -13.83 44.63
CA PRO A 339 13.42 -15.07 43.98
C PRO A 339 12.40 -15.89 44.77
N THR A 340 12.35 -15.71 46.09
CA THR A 340 11.39 -16.36 47.01
C THR A 340 9.97 -15.81 46.88
N SER A 341 9.79 -14.63 46.31
CA SER A 341 8.50 -13.92 46.23
C SER A 341 7.96 -13.79 44.80
N ILE A 342 8.63 -14.39 43.81
CA ILE A 342 8.24 -14.31 42.39
C ILE A 342 6.93 -15.05 42.08
N ASP A 343 6.61 -16.08 42.87
CA ASP A 343 5.40 -16.89 42.74
C ASP A 343 4.10 -16.11 43.03
N GLN A 344 4.23 -14.95 43.70
CA GLN A 344 3.13 -14.10 44.12
C GLN A 344 2.92 -12.88 43.23
N VAL A 345 3.75 -12.68 42.21
CA VAL A 345 3.75 -11.48 41.36
C VAL A 345 3.37 -11.83 39.92
N TYR A 346 2.39 -11.12 39.36
CA TYR A 346 1.92 -11.34 37.99
C TYR A 346 1.58 -10.01 37.27
N PRO A 347 1.65 -9.95 35.93
CA PRO A 347 1.25 -8.76 35.17
C PRO A 347 -0.23 -8.40 35.41
N GLY A 348 -0.53 -7.11 35.55
CA GLY A 348 -1.86 -6.56 35.83
C GLY A 348 -2.22 -6.46 37.31
N GLN A 349 -1.32 -6.85 38.22
CA GLN A 349 -1.54 -6.78 39.67
C GLN A 349 -1.43 -5.33 40.19
N PRO A 350 -2.32 -4.89 41.09
CA PRO A 350 -2.25 -3.57 41.69
C PRO A 350 -1.05 -3.47 42.64
N ALA A 351 -0.35 -2.35 42.57
CA ALA A 351 0.81 -2.01 43.38
C ALA A 351 0.65 -0.59 43.92
N ARG A 352 1.22 -0.35 45.11
CA ARG A 352 1.30 0.98 45.70
C ARG A 352 2.76 1.40 45.76
N LEU A 353 3.07 2.55 45.20
CA LEU A 353 4.42 3.08 45.13
C LEU A 353 4.64 4.10 46.23
N ARG A 354 5.75 3.93 46.96
CA ARG A 354 6.17 4.85 48.01
C ARG A 354 7.52 5.45 47.65
N PHE A 355 7.52 6.73 47.32
CA PHE A 355 8.74 7.48 47.00
C PHE A 355 9.44 7.88 48.28
N SER A 356 10.56 7.23 48.61
CA SER A 356 11.30 7.49 49.84
C SER A 356 11.99 8.87 49.86
N ALA A 357 12.06 9.53 48.70
CA ALA A 357 12.58 10.89 48.54
C ALA A 357 11.61 12.00 49.00
N PHE A 358 10.31 11.71 49.17
CA PHE A 358 9.31 12.69 49.62
C PHE A 358 8.90 12.49 51.09
N ASN A 359 8.31 13.52 51.70
CA ASN A 359 7.92 13.49 53.11
C ASN A 359 6.72 12.56 53.33
N GLN A 360 6.97 11.44 54.01
CA GLN A 360 6.02 10.35 54.27
C GLN A 360 4.74 10.77 55.02
N ARG A 361 4.71 11.95 55.64
CA ARG A 361 3.51 12.47 56.32
C ARG A 361 2.55 13.23 55.40
N THR A 362 3.03 13.65 54.23
CA THR A 362 2.30 14.53 53.31
C THR A 362 2.11 13.94 51.92
N THR A 363 2.90 12.94 51.54
CA THR A 363 2.81 12.28 50.23
C THR A 363 2.04 10.96 50.35
N PRO A 364 0.89 10.81 49.67
CA PRO A 364 0.13 9.56 49.66
C PRO A 364 0.88 8.44 48.94
N GLU A 365 0.49 7.19 49.20
CA GLU A 365 0.94 6.03 48.42
C GLU A 365 0.28 6.08 47.05
N ILE A 366 1.07 5.91 45.99
CA ILE A 366 0.60 6.15 44.62
C ILE A 366 0.16 4.84 43.99
N ASP A 367 -1.06 4.82 43.49
CA ASP A 367 -1.60 3.68 42.78
C ASP A 367 -0.88 3.45 41.45
N ALA A 368 -0.53 2.19 41.23
CA ALA A 368 0.26 1.75 40.10
C ALA A 368 -0.09 0.29 39.74
N THR A 369 0.25 -0.14 38.53
CA THR A 369 -0.03 -1.49 38.05
C THR A 369 1.23 -2.17 37.55
N VAL A 370 1.42 -3.45 37.90
CA VAL A 370 2.52 -4.27 37.39
C VAL A 370 2.35 -4.45 35.88
N LYS A 371 3.28 -3.89 35.09
CA LYS A 371 3.25 -3.95 33.62
C LYS A 371 3.94 -5.20 33.10
N ARG A 372 5.14 -5.49 33.61
CA ARG A 372 5.98 -6.60 33.13
C ARG A 372 6.87 -7.16 34.23
N ILE A 373 7.18 -8.44 34.13
CA ILE A 373 8.13 -9.15 34.99
C ILE A 373 9.22 -9.73 34.09
N SER A 374 10.48 -9.68 34.52
CA SER A 374 11.60 -10.29 33.79
C SER A 374 11.40 -11.81 33.70
N ALA A 375 11.59 -12.38 32.50
CA ALA A 375 11.45 -13.82 32.29
C ALA A 375 12.52 -14.64 33.03
N ASP A 376 13.70 -14.05 33.20
CA ASP A 376 14.83 -14.66 33.88
C ASP A 376 15.25 -13.86 35.12
N ALA A 377 15.90 -14.57 36.04
CA ALA A 377 16.49 -14.01 37.25
C ALA A 377 17.87 -13.42 36.91
N LEU A 378 18.09 -12.15 37.26
CA LEU A 378 19.33 -11.43 37.02
C LEU A 378 20.22 -11.51 38.26
N ALA A 379 21.53 -11.64 38.07
CA ALA A 379 22.50 -11.57 39.16
C ALA A 379 23.03 -10.14 39.32
N ASP A 380 23.05 -9.62 40.53
CA ASP A 380 23.69 -8.35 40.84
C ASP A 380 25.21 -8.50 40.71
N GLN A 381 25.83 -7.72 39.83
CA GLN A 381 27.26 -7.82 39.51
C GLN A 381 28.17 -7.49 40.72
N HIS A 382 27.66 -6.78 41.72
CA HIS A 382 28.43 -6.40 42.91
C HIS A 382 28.23 -7.39 44.07
N THR A 383 26.99 -7.85 44.29
CA THR A 383 26.66 -8.67 45.47
C THR A 383 26.47 -10.16 45.17
N GLY A 384 26.36 -10.54 43.89
CA GLY A 384 26.09 -11.92 43.47
C GLY A 384 24.67 -12.40 43.80
N ALA A 385 23.82 -11.55 44.37
CA ALA A 385 22.44 -11.87 44.71
C ALA A 385 21.58 -11.92 43.45
N THR A 386 20.77 -12.96 43.33
CA THR A 386 19.82 -13.13 42.22
C THR A 386 18.52 -12.39 42.54
N TYR A 387 17.98 -11.63 41.58
CA TYR A 387 16.71 -10.92 41.70
C TYR A 387 15.92 -10.96 40.38
N TYR A 388 14.60 -10.84 40.48
CA TYR A 388 13.73 -10.59 39.34
C TYR A 388 13.46 -9.09 39.23
N THR A 389 13.32 -8.58 38.02
CA THR A 389 13.00 -7.17 37.80
C THR A 389 11.54 -7.06 37.40
N VAL A 390 10.81 -6.16 38.07
CA VAL A 390 9.42 -5.88 37.77
C VAL A 390 9.27 -4.41 37.39
N GLU A 391 8.68 -4.20 36.23
CA GLU A 391 8.32 -2.88 35.70
C GLU A 391 6.89 -2.55 36.13
N ILE A 392 6.74 -1.47 36.88
CA ILE A 392 5.47 -1.00 37.42
C ILE A 392 5.16 0.35 36.79
N ALA A 393 4.00 0.45 36.14
CA ALA A 393 3.51 1.69 35.53
C ALA A 393 2.65 2.45 36.53
N ILE A 394 2.88 3.75 36.66
CA ILE A 394 2.05 4.65 37.49
C ILE A 394 0.73 4.90 36.74
N ASP A 395 -0.40 4.77 37.43
CA ASP A 395 -1.72 4.97 36.83
C ASP A 395 -2.03 6.49 36.70
N GLU A 396 -2.93 6.88 35.78
CA GLU A 396 -3.28 8.30 35.56
C GLU A 396 -3.78 8.99 36.84
N ALA A 397 -4.52 8.27 37.69
CA ALA A 397 -4.96 8.74 39.00
C ALA A 397 -3.77 9.01 39.95
N GLY A 398 -2.74 8.17 39.89
CA GLY A 398 -1.52 8.32 40.67
C GLY A 398 -0.67 9.52 40.25
N TYR A 399 -0.70 9.90 38.96
CA TYR A 399 -0.10 11.15 38.48
C TYR A 399 -0.85 12.41 38.96
N ALA A 400 -2.18 12.33 39.11
CA ALA A 400 -2.99 13.45 39.61
C ALA A 400 -2.76 13.72 41.11
N GLU A 401 -2.47 12.68 41.91
CA GLU A 401 -2.12 12.84 43.33
C GLU A 401 -0.75 13.48 43.59
N LEU A 402 0.08 13.55 42.53
CA LEU A 402 1.42 14.11 42.54
C LEU A 402 1.50 15.58 42.10
N GLU A 403 0.36 16.26 41.90
CA GLU A 403 0.28 17.66 41.44
C GLU A 403 1.24 18.59 42.23
N GLY A 404 2.36 18.96 41.59
CA GLY A 404 3.37 19.88 42.13
C GLY A 404 4.73 19.27 42.48
N LEU A 405 4.92 17.95 42.40
CA LEU A 405 6.20 17.26 42.66
C LEU A 405 6.86 16.78 41.36
N THR A 406 8.08 17.24 41.06
CA THR A 406 8.86 16.78 39.90
C THR A 406 9.54 15.45 40.19
N LEU A 407 9.10 14.39 39.51
CA LEU A 407 9.76 13.09 39.50
C LEU A 407 11.01 13.12 38.60
N VAL A 408 12.10 12.49 39.04
CA VAL A 408 13.37 12.41 38.30
C VAL A 408 13.82 10.96 38.23
N ALA A 409 14.37 10.55 37.08
CA ALA A 409 14.98 9.24 36.91
C ALA A 409 16.08 8.98 37.95
N GLY A 410 16.13 7.76 38.47
CA GLY A 410 17.05 7.35 39.53
C GLY A 410 16.52 7.55 40.96
N MET A 411 15.33 8.15 41.13
CA MET A 411 14.71 8.32 42.45
C MET A 411 14.39 6.95 43.08
N PRO A 412 14.78 6.71 44.35
CA PRO A 412 14.46 5.45 45.03
C PRO A 412 12.97 5.37 45.35
N VAL A 413 12.38 4.20 45.09
CA VAL A 413 10.96 3.92 45.30
C VAL A 413 10.83 2.55 45.95
N GLU A 414 9.95 2.42 46.92
CA GLU A 414 9.54 1.12 47.44
C GLU A 414 8.18 0.76 46.83
N ALA A 415 8.14 -0.38 46.13
CA ALA A 415 6.91 -0.88 45.55
C ALA A 415 6.27 -1.92 46.47
N PHE A 416 5.02 -1.68 46.85
CA PHE A 416 4.17 -2.59 47.61
C PHE A 416 3.21 -3.28 46.64
N ILE A 417 3.59 -4.44 46.14
CA ILE A 417 2.78 -5.21 45.19
C ILE A 417 1.76 -6.02 45.98
N GLN A 418 0.46 -5.76 45.79
CA GLN A 418 -0.60 -6.38 46.60
C GLN A 418 -0.74 -7.86 46.26
N THR A 419 -0.42 -8.75 47.20
CA THR A 419 -0.58 -10.20 47.00
C THR A 419 -2.00 -10.65 47.35
N GLY A 420 -2.34 -11.89 46.97
CA GLY A 420 -3.68 -12.44 47.22
C GLY A 420 -4.10 -12.36 48.69
N GLU A 421 -5.40 -12.12 48.90
CA GLU A 421 -5.99 -12.07 50.24
C GLU A 421 -5.84 -13.42 50.95
N ARG A 422 -5.21 -13.42 52.13
CA ARG A 422 -5.06 -14.62 52.95
C ARG A 422 -5.80 -14.45 54.28
N SER A 423 -6.47 -15.50 54.73
CA SER A 423 -7.13 -15.50 56.03
C SER A 423 -6.13 -15.82 57.16
N PRO A 424 -6.29 -15.29 58.38
CA PRO A 424 -5.44 -15.66 59.52
C PRO A 424 -5.35 -17.18 59.75
N LEU A 425 -6.42 -17.93 59.45
CA LEU A 425 -6.43 -19.39 59.51
C LEU A 425 -5.41 -20.02 58.55
N SER A 426 -5.21 -19.44 57.36
CA SER A 426 -4.28 -19.99 56.36
C SER A 426 -2.81 -19.95 56.82
N TYR A 427 -2.40 -18.90 57.54
CA TYR A 427 -1.06 -18.82 58.14
C TYR A 427 -0.82 -19.87 59.23
N LEU A 428 -1.85 -20.25 59.99
CA LEU A 428 -1.74 -21.26 61.03
C LEU A 428 -1.72 -22.69 60.47
N MET A 429 -2.33 -22.92 59.30
CA MET A 429 -2.40 -24.23 58.65
C MET A 429 -1.30 -24.49 57.61
N GLN A 430 -0.58 -23.45 57.14
CA GLN A 430 0.52 -23.55 56.17
C GLN A 430 1.63 -24.57 56.52
N PRO A 431 2.01 -24.86 57.78
CA PRO A 431 3.00 -25.90 58.06
C PRO A 431 2.44 -27.34 58.05
N MET A 432 1.14 -27.54 57.79
CA MET A 432 0.46 -28.85 57.78
C MET A 432 0.02 -29.31 56.37
N THR A 433 0.22 -28.47 55.34
CA THR A 433 -0.07 -28.73 53.92
C THR A 433 1.06 -28.18 53.07
#